data_AF-A0A3G3IMH7-F1
#
_entry.id   AF-A0A3G3IMH7-F1
#
_cell.length_a   1.000
_cell.length_b   1.000
_cell.length_c   1.000
_cell.angle_alpha   90.00
_cell.angle_beta   90.00
_cell.angle_gamma   90.00
#
_symmetry.space_group_name_H-M   'P 1'
#
loop_
_entity.id
_entity.type
_entity.pdbx_description
1 polymer ?
#
loop_
_entity_poly.entity_id
_entity_poly.type
_entity_poly.pdbx_seq_one_letter_code
_entity_poly.pdbx_strand_id
1 'polypeptide(L)'
;MENTKYTRKVCGNCPFRKDSPKGWLGSDRMSEILNSEIFHCHKTTSATLGKNKTNQICAGHLALSDRSFAKRIGYTAREADLKLLFKTQNNCIKHHEIIN
;
A
#
# COMPACT_ATOMS: atom_id res chain seq x y z
N MET A 1 11.69 19.11 -1.91
CA MET A 1 11.29 17.84 -1.24
C MET A 1 12.19 16.74 -1.78
N GLU A 2 13.41 16.63 -1.26
CA GLU A 2 14.35 15.57 -1.63
C GLU A 2 14.34 14.49 -0.54
N ASN A 3 14.26 13.22 -0.92
CA ASN A 3 14.37 12.00 -0.09
C ASN A 3 13.11 11.27 0.42
N THR A 4 11.90 11.55 -0.06
CA THR A 4 10.78 10.61 0.21
C THR A 4 10.99 9.32 -0.60
N LYS A 5 11.43 8.25 0.08
CA LYS A 5 11.68 6.95 -0.55
C LYS A 5 10.41 6.10 -0.51
N TYR A 6 10.00 5.58 -1.66
CA TYR A 6 8.96 4.57 -1.80
C TYR A 6 9.52 3.28 -2.37
N THR A 7 8.85 2.18 -2.08
CA THR A 7 9.15 0.88 -2.69
C THR A 7 8.88 0.94 -4.20
N ARG A 8 9.75 0.33 -5.02
CA ARG A 8 9.61 0.37 -6.49
C ARG A 8 8.52 -0.54 -7.06
N LYS A 9 8.03 -1.51 -6.28
CA LYS A 9 7.06 -2.50 -6.71
C LYS A 9 6.13 -2.90 -5.57
N VAL A 10 4.90 -3.28 -5.92
CA VAL A 10 3.98 -3.92 -4.99
C VAL A 10 4.60 -5.22 -4.46
N CYS A 11 4.54 -5.43 -3.15
CA CYS A 11 5.15 -6.61 -2.55
C CYS A 11 4.25 -7.86 -2.67
N GLY A 12 4.86 -9.05 -2.53
CA GLY A 12 4.16 -10.34 -2.60
C GLY A 12 2.94 -10.41 -1.69
N ASN A 13 3.13 -10.11 -0.40
CA ASN A 13 2.11 -10.22 0.64
C ASN A 13 1.46 -8.85 0.91
N CYS A 14 1.12 -8.13 -0.15
CA CYS A 14 0.56 -6.78 -0.04
C CYS A 14 -0.96 -6.86 0.20
N PRO A 15 -1.50 -6.19 1.23
CA PRO A 15 -2.94 -6.24 1.51
C PRO A 15 -3.77 -5.57 0.41
N PHE A 16 -3.19 -4.65 -0.35
CA PHE A 16 -3.87 -3.95 -1.45
C PHE A 16 -4.00 -4.77 -2.74
N ARG A 17 -3.47 -6.00 -2.78
CA ARG A 17 -3.65 -6.90 -3.93
C ARG A 17 -4.98 -7.64 -3.85
N LYS A 18 -5.58 -7.91 -5.02
CA LYS A 18 -6.83 -8.67 -5.16
C LYS A 18 -6.74 -10.12 -4.70
N ASP A 19 -5.54 -10.67 -4.68
CA ASP A 19 -5.22 -12.03 -4.23
C ASP A 19 -4.76 -12.06 -2.76
N SER A 20 -4.90 -10.97 -2.01
CA SER A 20 -4.68 -10.98 -0.56
C SER A 20 -5.78 -11.83 0.12
N PRO A 21 -5.52 -12.42 1.31
CA PRO A 21 -6.54 -13.17 2.02
C PRO A 21 -7.77 -12.29 2.34
N LYS A 22 -8.97 -12.82 2.07
CA LYS A 22 -10.24 -12.13 2.37
C LYS A 22 -10.36 -11.91 3.88
N GLY A 23 -10.82 -10.73 4.29
CA GLY A 23 -11.00 -10.39 5.71
C GLY A 23 -9.69 -10.14 6.48
N TRP A 24 -8.51 -10.21 5.85
CA TRP A 24 -7.22 -10.26 6.57
C TRP A 24 -7.00 -9.15 7.61
N LEU A 25 -7.28 -7.89 7.25
CA LEU A 25 -7.04 -6.76 8.14
C LEU A 25 -8.30 -6.22 8.82
N GLY A 26 -9.49 -6.61 8.37
CA GLY A 26 -10.73 -5.90 8.72
C GLY A 26 -10.96 -4.64 7.88
N SER A 27 -12.24 -4.34 7.62
CA SER A 27 -12.68 -3.16 6.86
C SER A 27 -12.25 -1.85 7.53
N ASP A 28 -12.35 -1.78 8.85
CA ASP A 28 -12.08 -0.56 9.62
C ASP A 28 -10.60 -0.18 9.53
N ARG A 29 -9.72 -1.17 9.76
CA ARG A 29 -8.27 -0.97 9.65
C ARG A 29 -7.85 -0.66 8.22
N MET A 30 -8.44 -1.33 7.23
CA MET A 30 -8.15 -1.04 5.82
C MET A 30 -8.57 0.39 5.45
N SER A 31 -9.72 0.84 5.93
CA SER A 31 -10.21 2.20 5.73
C SER A 31 -9.28 3.25 6.35
N GLU A 32 -8.83 3.03 7.60
CA GLU A 32 -7.87 3.91 8.28
C GLU A 32 -6.56 4.05 7.49
N ILE A 33 -6.03 2.92 6.99
CA ILE A 33 -4.79 2.90 6.20
C ILE A 33 -4.99 3.66 4.88
N LEU A 34 -6.09 3.47 4.17
CA LEU A 34 -6.36 4.12 2.88
C LEU A 34 -6.65 5.62 3.01
N ASN A 35 -7.15 6.07 4.15
CA ASN A 35 -7.35 7.48 4.47
C ASN A 35 -6.09 8.18 4.98
N SER A 36 -5.07 7.42 5.38
CA SER A 36 -3.77 7.97 5.80
C SER A 36 -2.98 8.48 4.59
N GLU A 37 -2.35 9.64 4.71
CA GLU A 37 -1.51 10.22 3.64
C GLU A 37 -0.27 9.34 3.36
N ILE A 38 0.32 8.75 4.41
CA ILE A 38 1.53 7.92 4.31
C ILE A 38 1.29 6.58 4.99
N PHE A 39 1.60 5.50 4.26
CA PHE A 39 1.70 4.16 4.83
C PHE A 39 3.03 3.50 4.46
N HIS A 40 3.77 3.02 5.45
CA HIS A 40 5.07 2.40 5.24
C HIS A 40 4.94 0.91 4.84
N CYS A 41 5.80 0.44 3.95
CA CYS A 41 5.79 -0.95 3.54
C CYS A 41 6.30 -1.86 4.68
N HIS A 42 5.58 -2.94 4.99
CA HIS A 42 5.96 -3.91 6.01
C HIS A 42 7.32 -4.59 5.76
N LYS A 43 7.83 -4.58 4.51
CA LYS A 43 9.14 -5.14 4.13
C LYS A 43 10.31 -4.19 4.34
N THR A 44 10.01 -2.94 4.63
CA THR A 44 11.01 -1.89 4.78
C THR A 44 10.82 -1.18 6.10
N THR A 45 10.38 -1.88 7.12
CA THR A 45 10.32 -1.33 8.48
C THR A 45 11.67 -1.53 9.16
N SER A 46 11.93 -0.79 10.24
CA SER A 46 13.09 -1.01 11.11
C SER A 46 13.21 -2.47 11.60
N ALA A 47 12.09 -3.19 11.69
CA ALA A 47 12.05 -4.61 12.05
C ALA A 47 12.51 -5.56 10.93
N THR A 48 12.51 -5.13 9.67
CA THR A 48 12.84 -5.96 8.49
C THR A 48 14.09 -5.48 7.75
N LEU A 49 14.68 -4.38 8.20
CA LEU A 49 15.85 -3.77 7.59
C LEU A 49 17.08 -3.86 8.50
N GLY A 50 18.25 -4.09 7.91
CA GLY A 50 19.54 -3.96 8.61
C GLY A 50 19.85 -2.50 8.97
N LYS A 51 20.85 -2.30 9.85
CA LYS A 51 21.32 -0.96 10.26
C LYS A 51 21.49 -0.02 9.04
N ASN A 52 21.08 1.24 9.20
CA ASN A 52 21.22 2.33 8.22
C ASN A 52 20.27 2.30 7.00
N LYS A 53 19.16 1.55 7.04
CA LYS A 53 18.10 1.66 6.03
C LYS A 53 16.88 2.38 6.59
N THR A 54 16.23 3.18 5.75
CA THR A 54 15.07 3.99 6.12
C THR A 54 13.76 3.32 5.69
N ASN A 55 12.69 3.64 6.40
CA ASN A 55 11.36 3.19 6.02
C ASN A 55 11.01 3.72 4.63
N GLN A 56 10.36 2.87 3.82
CA GLN A 56 9.88 3.26 2.49
C GLN A 56 8.35 3.24 2.45
N ILE A 57 7.77 4.19 1.73
CA ILE A 57 6.33 4.24 1.49
C ILE A 57 5.90 3.05 0.62
N CYS A 58 4.75 2.48 0.94
CA CYS A 58 4.19 1.31 0.27
C CYS A 58 3.66 1.66 -1.13
N ALA A 59 4.19 1.00 -2.16
CA ALA A 59 3.76 1.16 -3.55
C ALA A 59 2.28 0.81 -3.76
N GLY A 60 1.80 -0.23 -3.07
CA GLY A 60 0.40 -0.64 -3.15
C GLY A 60 -0.54 0.39 -2.54
N HIS A 61 -0.13 1.03 -1.44
CA HIS A 61 -0.89 2.13 -0.84
C HIS A 61 -0.91 3.32 -1.80
N LEU A 62 0.25 3.82 -2.24
CA LEU A 62 0.35 4.96 -3.17
C LEU A 62 -0.42 4.77 -4.49
N ALA A 63 -0.50 3.54 -4.99
CA ALA A 63 -1.23 3.24 -6.22
C ALA A 63 -2.75 3.23 -6.03
N LEU A 64 -3.23 2.93 -4.82
CA LEU A 64 -4.65 2.82 -4.50
C LEU A 64 -5.20 4.07 -3.78
N SER A 65 -4.34 4.80 -3.08
CA SER A 65 -4.65 6.01 -2.32
C SER A 65 -4.63 7.25 -3.21
N ASP A 66 -4.97 8.41 -2.62
CA ASP A 66 -5.08 9.69 -3.31
C ASP A 66 -3.90 9.93 -4.28
N ARG A 67 -4.25 9.98 -5.57
CA ARG A 67 -3.29 10.17 -6.66
C ARG A 67 -2.58 11.52 -6.56
N SER A 68 -3.13 12.49 -5.84
CA SER A 68 -2.54 13.82 -5.65
C SER A 68 -1.23 13.74 -4.88
N PHE A 69 -1.17 12.94 -3.81
CA PHE A 69 0.08 12.73 -3.06
C PHE A 69 1.10 11.95 -3.89
N ALA A 70 0.66 10.87 -4.53
CA ALA A 70 1.51 10.08 -5.42
C ALA A 70 2.15 10.94 -6.52
N LYS A 71 1.37 11.81 -7.17
CA LYS A 71 1.87 12.78 -8.17
C LYS A 71 2.86 13.77 -7.56
N ARG A 72 2.56 14.32 -6.39
CA ARG A 72 3.42 15.29 -5.68
C ARG A 72 4.81 14.72 -5.36
N ILE A 73 4.91 13.43 -5.09
CA ILE A 73 6.19 12.74 -4.83
C ILE A 73 6.80 12.07 -6.07
N GLY A 74 6.21 12.26 -7.25
CA GLY A 74 6.69 11.67 -8.51
C GLY A 74 6.56 10.14 -8.58
N TYR A 75 5.64 9.54 -7.83
CA TYR A 75 5.36 8.11 -7.92
C TYR A 75 4.51 7.79 -9.16
N THR A 76 4.95 6.81 -9.93
CA THR A 76 4.18 6.22 -11.03
C THR A 76 4.08 4.72 -10.82
N ALA A 77 2.85 4.21 -10.73
CA ALA A 77 2.61 2.78 -10.59
C ALA A 77 2.97 2.04 -11.88
N ARG A 78 3.61 0.87 -11.74
CA ARG A 78 3.89 -0.02 -12.87
C ARG A 78 2.60 -0.68 -13.35
N GLU A 79 2.42 -0.82 -14.66
CA GLU A 79 1.23 -1.49 -15.21
C GLU A 79 1.05 -2.93 -14.69
N ALA A 80 2.14 -3.67 -14.54
CA ALA A 80 2.11 -5.02 -13.97
C ALA A 80 1.57 -5.04 -12.53
N ASP A 81 1.88 -4.02 -11.73
CA ASP A 81 1.41 -3.90 -10.35
C ASP A 81 -0.08 -3.51 -10.33
N LEU A 82 -0.52 -2.59 -11.20
CA LEU A 82 -1.92 -2.20 -11.33
C LEU A 82 -2.85 -3.38 -11.66
N LYS A 83 -2.35 -4.38 -12.41
CA LYS A 83 -3.10 -5.62 -12.70
C LYS A 83 -3.34 -6.48 -11.45
N LEU A 84 -2.49 -6.37 -10.42
CA LEU A 84 -2.60 -7.14 -9.17
C LEU A 84 -3.46 -6.42 -8.12
N LEU A 85 -3.50 -5.08 -8.16
CA LEU A 85 -4.21 -4.26 -7.18
C LEU A 85 -5.72 -4.19 -7.43
N PHE A 86 -6.47 -3.85 -6.37
CA PHE A 86 -7.87 -3.46 -6.51
C PHE A 86 -8.01 -2.24 -7.43
N LYS A 87 -9.15 -2.11 -8.11
CA LYS A 87 -9.42 -0.95 -8.98
C LYS A 87 -9.79 0.31 -8.18
N THR A 88 -10.37 0.14 -7.00
CA THR A 88 -10.87 1.21 -6.14
C THR A 88 -10.58 0.90 -4.68
N GLN A 89 -10.49 1.95 -3.85
CA GLN A 89 -10.38 1.81 -2.39
C GLN A 89 -11.56 1.03 -1.82
N ASN A 90 -12.79 1.33 -2.28
CA ASN A 90 -14.00 0.64 -1.80
C ASN A 90 -13.96 -0.87 -2.05
N ASN A 91 -13.47 -1.32 -3.22
CA ASN A 91 -13.32 -2.75 -3.50
C ASN A 91 -12.30 -3.42 -2.57
N CYS A 92 -11.22 -2.71 -2.22
CA CYS A 92 -10.22 -3.19 -1.27
C CYS A 92 -10.80 -3.28 0.15
N ILE A 93 -11.54 -2.26 0.60
CA ILE A 93 -12.18 -2.24 1.92
C ILE A 93 -13.18 -3.39 2.04
N LYS A 94 -14.07 -3.56 1.06
CA LYS A 94 -15.05 -4.65 1.02
C LYS A 94 -14.41 -6.03 1.05
N HIS A 95 -13.28 -6.22 0.36
CA HIS A 95 -12.54 -7.48 0.41
C HIS A 95 -12.01 -7.82 1.81
N HIS A 96 -11.75 -6.79 2.62
CA HIS A 96 -11.28 -6.93 3.99
C HIS A 96 -12.40 -6.91 5.04
N GLU A 97 -13.67 -6.88 4.66
CA GLU A 97 -14.77 -7.14 5.61
C GLU A 97 -14.63 -8.55 6.19
N ILE A 98 -14.64 -8.64 7.53
CA ILE A 98 -14.63 -9.92 8.24
C ILE A 98 -16.05 -10.46 8.16
N ILE A 99 -16.19 -11.65 7.55
CA ILE A 99 -17.45 -12.37 7.58
C ILE A 99 -17.39 -13.27 8.81
N ASN A 100 -18.17 -12.92 9.82
CA ASN A 100 -18.43 -13.76 10.98
C ASN A 100 -19.34 -14.93 10.62
#